data_AF-A0AB73JHG2-F1
#
_entry.id   AF-A0AB73JHG2-F1
#
_cell.length_a   1.000
_cell.length_b   1.000
_cell.length_c   1.000
_cell.angle_alpha   90.00
_cell.angle_beta   90.00
_cell.angle_gamma   90.00
#
_symmetry.space_group_name_H-M   'P 1'
#
loop_
_entity.id
_entity.type
_entity.pdbx_description
1 polymer ?
#
loop_
_entity_poly.entity_id
_entity_poly.type
_entity_poly.pdbx_seq_one_letter_code
_entity_poly.pdbx_strand_id
1 'polypeptide(L)'
;MKKKDENNSKINKTIGIILVILALAVASIFLIFNNKNNVEKENNVLKNTNEELRKSNKEKETIIERLDKKNVDQEQKEARQIGEKFIKILFINKPKKELPTDKHDDAKKVMTNKLADKYFGKKDPTPSRYETDIKDINIYDDRYSPAKDNYKMFASFRQMAKEPDDSVSMQQDMVIELTLTQTKDGWKVKEFKQVAGQDNRSK
;
A
#
# COMPACT_ATOMS: atom_id res chain seq x y z
N MET A 1 90.35 17.30 -17.62
CA MET A 1 89.21 17.04 -16.71
C MET A 1 87.99 17.96 -16.92
N LYS A 2 88.14 19.26 -17.23
CA LYS A 2 87.00 20.23 -17.31
C LYS A 2 85.83 19.91 -18.27
N LYS A 3 86.05 19.24 -19.42
CA LYS A 3 84.96 18.94 -20.40
C LYS A 3 83.94 17.88 -19.94
N LYS A 4 84.32 17.00 -19.00
CA LYS A 4 83.45 15.91 -18.53
C LYS A 4 82.41 16.41 -17.52
N ASP A 5 82.79 17.42 -16.72
CA ASP A 5 81.94 18.01 -15.68
C ASP A 5 80.87 18.95 -16.25
N GLU A 6 81.18 19.72 -17.31
CA GLU A 6 80.18 20.54 -18.02
C GLU A 6 79.11 19.70 -18.73
N ASN A 7 79.50 18.55 -19.29
CA ASN A 7 78.56 17.65 -19.96
C ASN A 7 77.64 16.96 -18.95
N ASN A 8 78.18 16.51 -17.80
CA ASN A 8 77.37 15.97 -16.69
C ASN A 8 76.43 17.02 -16.09
N SER A 9 76.85 18.29 -15.98
CA SER A 9 75.99 19.40 -15.54
C SER A 9 74.81 19.65 -16.49
N LYS A 10 75.06 19.64 -17.80
CA LYS A 10 73.99 19.75 -18.81
C LYS A 10 73.04 18.56 -18.78
N ILE A 11 73.56 17.34 -18.69
CA ILE A 11 72.77 16.11 -18.60
C ILE A 11 71.89 16.11 -17.33
N ASN A 12 72.44 16.49 -16.17
CA ASN A 12 71.67 16.56 -14.93
C ASN A 12 70.57 17.62 -14.97
N LYS A 13 70.80 18.78 -15.62
CA LYS A 13 69.74 19.78 -15.86
C LYS A 13 68.65 19.25 -16.78
N THR A 14 69.01 18.56 -17.85
CA THR A 14 68.03 17.96 -18.78
C THR A 14 67.19 16.88 -18.10
N ILE A 15 67.81 16.01 -17.30
CA ILE A 15 67.10 14.99 -16.51
C ILE A 15 66.16 15.64 -15.48
N GLY A 16 66.61 16.71 -14.82
CA GLY A 16 65.76 17.49 -13.89
C GLY A 16 64.53 18.09 -14.57
N ILE A 17 64.69 18.65 -15.78
CA ILE A 17 63.58 19.18 -16.58
C ILE A 17 62.60 18.07 -16.98
N ILE A 18 63.11 16.90 -17.41
CA ILE A 18 62.28 15.75 -17.78
C ILE A 18 61.47 15.24 -16.58
N LEU A 19 62.07 15.18 -15.40
CA LEU A 19 61.38 14.78 -14.16
C LEU A 19 60.26 15.77 -13.77
N VAL A 20 60.49 17.07 -13.93
CA VAL A 20 59.46 18.09 -13.68
C VAL A 20 58.29 17.95 -14.66
N ILE A 21 58.57 17.69 -15.94
CA ILE A 21 57.53 17.48 -16.96
C ILE A 21 56.72 16.21 -16.64
N LEU A 22 57.38 15.12 -16.24
CA LEU A 22 56.71 13.89 -15.80
C LEU A 22 55.83 14.10 -14.58
N ALA A 23 56.31 14.84 -13.58
CA ALA A 23 55.53 15.16 -12.38
C ALA A 23 54.29 15.99 -12.72
N LEU A 24 54.42 16.99 -13.61
CA LEU A 24 53.30 17.80 -14.08
C LEU A 24 52.28 16.98 -14.88
N ALA A 25 52.73 16.05 -15.73
CA ALA A 25 51.85 15.15 -16.47
C ALA A 25 51.04 14.23 -15.53
N VAL A 26 51.69 13.63 -14.52
CA VAL A 26 51.02 12.77 -13.53
C VAL A 26 50.02 13.58 -12.70
N ALA A 27 50.38 14.79 -12.25
CA ALA A 27 49.48 15.67 -11.51
C ALA A 27 48.25 16.08 -12.35
N SER A 28 48.46 16.36 -13.64
CA SER A 28 47.38 16.70 -14.57
C SER A 28 46.40 15.54 -14.77
N ILE A 29 46.93 14.33 -14.98
CA ILE A 29 46.12 13.10 -15.11
C ILE A 29 45.33 12.84 -13.82
N PHE A 30 45.97 12.97 -12.65
CA PHE A 30 45.31 12.80 -11.36
C PHE A 30 44.16 13.79 -11.16
N LEU A 31 44.36 15.07 -11.47
CA LEU A 31 43.31 16.10 -11.38
C LEU A 31 42.14 15.81 -12.33
N ILE A 32 42.42 15.41 -13.57
CA ILE A 32 41.38 15.06 -14.56
C ILE A 32 40.55 13.87 -14.07
N PHE A 33 41.21 12.82 -13.57
CA PHE A 33 40.52 11.61 -13.11
C PHE A 33 39.67 11.90 -11.86
N ASN A 34 40.19 12.69 -10.92
CA ASN A 34 39.47 13.03 -9.70
C ASN A 34 38.27 13.96 -9.99
N ASN A 35 38.43 14.95 -10.87
CA ASN A 35 37.31 15.80 -11.31
C ASN A 35 36.24 15.00 -12.05
N LYS A 36 36.63 14.11 -12.97
CA LYS A 36 35.66 13.26 -13.70
C LYS A 36 34.84 12.39 -12.74
N ASN A 37 35.49 11.76 -11.77
CA ASN A 37 34.81 10.94 -10.76
C ASN A 37 33.88 11.77 -9.86
N ASN A 38 34.28 12.99 -9.49
CA ASN A 38 33.42 13.88 -8.69
C ASN A 38 32.20 14.36 -9.48
N VAL A 39 32.39 14.78 -10.73
CA VAL A 39 31.29 15.19 -11.62
C VAL A 39 30.32 14.04 -11.89
N GLU A 40 30.82 12.81 -12.07
CA GLU A 40 29.98 11.63 -12.27
C GLU A 40 29.18 11.27 -11.02
N LYS A 41 29.79 11.38 -9.83
CA LYS A 41 29.07 11.22 -8.55
C LYS A 41 27.99 12.28 -8.37
N GLU A 42 28.31 13.56 -8.61
CA GLU A 42 27.33 14.64 -8.53
C GLU A 42 26.18 14.47 -9.52
N ASN A 43 26.48 14.11 -10.77
CA ASN A 43 25.46 13.81 -11.78
C ASN A 43 24.56 12.64 -11.37
N ASN A 44 25.12 11.58 -10.78
CA ASN A 44 24.34 10.45 -10.29
C ASN A 44 23.43 10.84 -9.10
N VAL A 45 23.94 11.64 -8.17
CA VAL A 45 23.13 12.18 -7.06
C VAL A 45 22.01 13.06 -7.60
N LEU A 46 22.32 14.00 -8.50
CA LEU A 46 21.33 14.89 -9.11
C LEU A 46 20.27 14.10 -9.88
N LYS A 47 20.66 13.07 -10.62
CA LYS A 47 19.73 12.19 -11.34
C LYS A 47 18.79 11.47 -10.37
N ASN A 48 19.34 10.86 -9.32
CA ASN A 48 18.54 10.17 -8.30
C ASN A 48 17.58 11.14 -7.60
N THR A 49 18.05 12.31 -7.19
CA THR A 49 17.20 13.34 -6.57
C THR A 49 16.10 13.81 -7.52
N ASN A 50 16.39 13.98 -8.82
CA ASN A 50 15.39 14.39 -9.80
C ASN A 50 14.35 13.28 -10.05
N GLU A 51 14.76 12.00 -10.06
CA GLU A 51 13.84 10.86 -10.12
C GLU A 51 12.95 10.77 -8.87
N GLU A 52 13.51 10.98 -7.68
CA GLU A 52 12.77 11.03 -6.41
C GLU A 52 11.77 12.19 -6.39
N LEU A 53 12.19 13.40 -6.82
CA LEU A 53 11.32 14.57 -6.93
C LEU A 53 10.19 14.34 -7.94
N ARG A 54 10.49 13.72 -9.09
CA ARG A 54 9.46 13.35 -10.08
C ARG A 54 8.45 12.36 -9.51
N LYS A 55 8.92 11.36 -8.76
CA LYS A 55 8.02 10.40 -8.09
C LYS A 55 7.15 11.10 -7.05
N SER A 56 7.75 11.95 -6.22
CA SER A 56 7.03 12.73 -5.19
C SER A 56 6.00 13.68 -5.80
N ASN A 57 6.33 14.35 -6.90
CA ASN A 57 5.39 15.24 -7.60
C ASN A 57 4.19 14.47 -8.14
N LYS A 58 4.40 13.31 -8.77
CA LYS A 58 3.29 12.45 -9.22
C LYS A 58 2.38 12.01 -8.07
N GLU A 59 2.96 11.62 -6.94
CA GLU A 59 2.20 11.27 -5.73
C GLU A 59 1.36 12.46 -5.23
N LYS A 60 1.93 13.68 -5.21
CA LYS A 60 1.21 14.90 -4.82
C LYS A 60 0.10 15.26 -5.81
N GLU A 61 0.35 15.17 -7.12
CA GLU A 61 -0.66 15.39 -8.17
C GLU A 61 -1.84 14.44 -7.97
N THR A 62 -1.56 13.16 -7.70
CA THR A 62 -2.60 12.15 -7.42
C THR A 62 -3.42 12.51 -6.18
N ILE A 63 -2.79 13.00 -5.12
CA ILE A 63 -3.50 13.46 -3.90
C ILE A 63 -4.36 14.68 -4.22
N ILE A 64 -3.87 15.63 -5.00
CA ILE A 64 -4.60 16.84 -5.39
C ILE A 64 -5.85 16.48 -6.22
N GLU A 65 -5.72 15.59 -7.20
CA GLU A 65 -6.85 15.11 -7.99
C GLU A 65 -7.92 14.47 -7.09
N ARG A 66 -7.51 13.64 -6.12
CA ARG A 66 -8.43 12.99 -5.18
C ARG A 66 -9.04 13.94 -4.14
N LEU A 67 -8.45 15.12 -3.91
CA LEU A 67 -8.99 16.17 -3.05
C LEU A 67 -10.11 16.97 -3.70
N ASP A 68 -10.28 16.89 -5.03
CA ASP A 68 -11.44 17.48 -5.69
C ASP A 68 -12.71 16.91 -5.06
N LYS A 69 -13.62 17.80 -4.63
CA LYS A 69 -14.84 17.46 -3.91
C LYS A 69 -15.65 16.37 -4.62
N LYS A 70 -15.73 16.43 -5.95
CA LYS A 70 -16.46 15.43 -6.75
C LYS A 70 -15.83 14.03 -6.59
N ASN A 71 -14.51 13.96 -6.53
CA ASN A 71 -13.77 12.72 -6.37
C ASN A 71 -13.87 12.21 -4.92
N VAL A 72 -13.83 13.11 -3.93
CA VAL A 72 -14.06 12.77 -2.51
C VAL A 72 -15.43 12.13 -2.31
N ASP A 73 -16.51 12.73 -2.83
CA ASP A 73 -17.88 12.21 -2.68
C ASP A 73 -18.03 10.84 -3.37
N GLN A 74 -17.42 10.69 -4.55
CA GLN A 74 -17.43 9.42 -5.28
C GLN A 74 -16.64 8.33 -4.55
N GLU A 75 -15.43 8.63 -4.06
CA GLU A 75 -14.61 7.66 -3.32
C GLU A 75 -15.26 7.24 -2.00
N GLN A 76 -15.90 8.17 -1.27
CA GLN A 76 -16.68 7.83 -0.07
C GLN A 76 -17.85 6.90 -0.42
N LYS A 77 -18.58 7.19 -1.51
CA LYS A 77 -19.69 6.35 -1.97
C LYS A 77 -19.20 4.94 -2.32
N GLU A 78 -18.08 4.82 -3.02
CA GLU A 78 -17.47 3.52 -3.35
C GLU A 78 -17.04 2.77 -2.09
N ALA A 79 -16.37 3.45 -1.16
CA ALA A 79 -15.97 2.87 0.13
C ALA A 79 -17.18 2.32 0.90
N ARG A 80 -18.28 3.09 0.99
CA ARG A 80 -19.54 2.63 1.62
C ARG A 80 -20.13 1.41 0.93
N GLN A 81 -20.16 1.39 -0.40
CA GLN A 81 -20.64 0.23 -1.17
C GLN A 81 -19.79 -1.02 -0.93
N ILE A 82 -18.47 -0.86 -0.86
CA ILE A 82 -17.56 -1.96 -0.51
C ILE A 82 -17.82 -2.46 0.92
N GLY A 83 -17.99 -1.55 1.88
CA GLY A 83 -18.34 -1.88 3.26
C GLY A 83 -19.66 -2.66 3.35
N GLU A 84 -20.71 -2.21 2.67
CA GLU A 84 -22.01 -2.89 2.66
C GLU A 84 -21.93 -4.29 2.05
N LYS A 85 -21.26 -4.43 0.90
CA LYS A 85 -21.07 -5.74 0.25
C LYS A 85 -20.25 -6.68 1.12
N PHE A 86 -19.21 -6.17 1.77
CA PHE A 86 -18.40 -6.94 2.72
C PHE A 86 -19.25 -7.50 3.86
N ILE A 87 -20.10 -6.66 4.48
CA ILE A 87 -20.99 -7.09 5.57
C ILE A 87 -21.94 -8.18 5.08
N LYS A 88 -22.56 -8.00 3.90
CA LYS A 88 -23.45 -9.01 3.31
C LYS A 88 -22.73 -10.34 3.07
N ILE A 89 -21.54 -10.31 2.47
CA ILE A 89 -20.75 -11.53 2.19
C ILE A 89 -20.38 -12.27 3.48
N LEU A 90 -20.03 -11.53 4.53
CA LEU A 90 -19.55 -12.12 5.77
C LEU A 90 -20.68 -12.62 6.69
N PHE A 91 -21.79 -11.89 6.79
CA PHE A 91 -22.84 -12.15 7.78
C PHE A 91 -24.09 -12.82 7.22
N ILE A 92 -24.31 -12.83 5.89
CA ILE A 92 -25.42 -13.55 5.28
C ILE A 92 -24.99 -14.97 4.90
N ASN A 93 -25.70 -15.95 5.42
CA ASN A 93 -25.47 -17.34 5.12
C ASN A 93 -26.79 -18.07 4.87
N LYS A 94 -26.91 -18.74 3.73
CA LYS A 94 -28.06 -19.59 3.39
C LYS A 94 -27.63 -21.05 3.39
N PRO A 95 -28.14 -21.88 4.30
CA PRO A 95 -27.83 -23.30 4.31
C PRO A 95 -28.50 -23.99 3.11
N LYS A 96 -27.72 -24.35 2.08
CA LYS A 96 -28.06 -25.41 1.12
C LYS A 96 -26.81 -26.25 0.83
N LYS A 97 -27.05 -27.53 0.51
CA LYS A 97 -26.15 -28.72 0.50
C LYS A 97 -24.77 -28.60 -0.15
N GLU A 98 -24.47 -27.51 -0.85
CA GLU A 98 -23.16 -27.25 -1.45
C GLU A 98 -22.80 -25.82 -1.09
N LEU A 99 -21.67 -25.65 -0.41
CA LEU A 99 -21.11 -24.32 -0.23
C LEU A 99 -20.75 -23.78 -1.61
N PRO A 100 -21.23 -22.58 -1.98
CA PRO A 100 -20.78 -21.97 -3.21
C PRO A 100 -19.27 -21.74 -3.07
N THR A 101 -18.48 -22.43 -3.89
CA THR A 101 -17.09 -22.09 -4.23
C THR A 101 -16.92 -20.60 -4.54
N ASP A 102 -18.02 -19.95 -4.88
CA ASP A 102 -18.23 -18.61 -5.37
C ASP A 102 -18.05 -17.53 -4.28
N LYS A 103 -18.22 -17.87 -2.99
CA LYS A 103 -18.06 -16.89 -1.88
C LYS A 103 -16.62 -16.40 -1.72
N HIS A 104 -15.61 -17.21 -2.05
CA HIS A 104 -14.20 -16.78 -1.95
C HIS A 104 -13.85 -15.75 -3.03
N ASP A 105 -14.33 -15.97 -4.26
CA ASP A 105 -14.09 -15.05 -5.37
C ASP A 105 -14.86 -13.73 -5.20
N ASP A 106 -16.08 -13.79 -4.67
CA ASP A 106 -16.82 -12.60 -4.31
C ASP A 106 -16.21 -11.86 -3.10
N ALA A 107 -15.66 -12.60 -2.12
CA ALA A 107 -14.92 -12.00 -1.01
C ALA A 107 -13.73 -11.19 -1.53
N LYS A 108 -12.90 -11.73 -2.43
CA LYS A 108 -11.75 -11.02 -3.02
C LYS A 108 -12.12 -9.72 -3.76
N LYS A 109 -13.36 -9.58 -4.22
CA LYS A 109 -13.84 -8.33 -4.83
C LYS A 109 -13.99 -7.20 -3.81
N VAL A 110 -14.20 -7.51 -2.54
CA VAL A 110 -14.51 -6.50 -1.51
C VAL A 110 -13.51 -6.45 -0.36
N MET A 111 -12.67 -7.48 -0.20
CA MET A 111 -11.65 -7.53 0.85
C MET A 111 -10.28 -7.93 0.29
N THR A 112 -9.24 -7.64 1.06
CA THR A 112 -7.87 -8.05 0.71
C THR A 112 -7.77 -9.57 0.64
N ASN A 113 -6.88 -10.10 -0.22
CA ASN A 113 -6.64 -11.54 -0.33
C ASN A 113 -6.35 -12.18 1.02
N LYS A 114 -5.53 -11.53 1.85
CA LYS A 114 -5.22 -11.98 3.21
C LYS A 114 -6.47 -12.13 4.08
N LEU A 115 -7.42 -11.20 4.00
CA LEU A 115 -8.68 -11.28 4.75
C LEU A 115 -9.60 -12.36 4.17
N ALA A 116 -9.71 -12.43 2.84
CA ALA A 116 -10.49 -13.45 2.16
C ALA A 116 -10.00 -14.85 2.52
N ASP A 117 -8.69 -15.10 2.50
CA ASP A 117 -8.11 -16.40 2.85
C ASP A 117 -8.34 -16.75 4.32
N LYS A 118 -8.31 -15.75 5.23
CA LYS A 118 -8.59 -15.96 6.66
C LYS A 118 -10.02 -16.49 6.90
N TYR A 119 -11.02 -15.97 6.19
CA TYR A 119 -12.43 -16.31 6.43
C TYR A 119 -12.99 -17.35 5.45
N PHE A 120 -12.39 -17.49 4.27
CA PHE A 120 -12.90 -18.27 3.15
C PHE A 120 -11.84 -19.18 2.48
N GLY A 121 -10.57 -19.19 2.94
CA GLY A 121 -9.43 -19.83 2.26
C GLY A 121 -9.26 -21.35 2.40
N LYS A 122 -10.28 -22.09 2.86
CA LYS A 122 -10.36 -23.56 3.10
C LYS A 122 -10.07 -24.06 4.53
N LYS A 123 -11.14 -24.54 5.17
CA LYS A 123 -11.36 -25.92 5.66
C LYS A 123 -12.79 -26.24 5.27
N ASP A 124 -13.11 -27.49 4.93
CA ASP A 124 -14.47 -27.94 4.61
C ASP A 124 -15.48 -27.16 5.44
N PRO A 125 -16.25 -26.26 4.82
CA PRO A 125 -17.01 -25.32 5.61
C PRO A 125 -18.00 -26.15 6.41
N THR A 126 -17.91 -26.06 7.74
CA THR A 126 -18.84 -26.76 8.61
C THR A 126 -20.22 -26.27 8.22
N PRO A 127 -21.13 -27.15 7.75
CA PRO A 127 -22.44 -26.71 7.34
C PRO A 127 -23.10 -26.05 8.53
N SER A 128 -23.35 -24.73 8.45
CA SER A 128 -24.20 -24.08 9.42
C SER A 128 -25.61 -24.61 9.19
N ARG A 129 -26.26 -25.12 10.24
CA ARG A 129 -27.69 -25.43 10.17
C ARG A 129 -28.56 -24.16 10.14
N TYR A 130 -27.99 -23.04 10.57
CA TYR A 130 -28.69 -21.77 10.68
C TYR A 130 -28.59 -20.98 9.37
N GLU A 131 -29.72 -20.39 8.98
CA GLU A 131 -29.77 -19.29 8.02
C GLU A 131 -29.51 -17.98 8.75
N THR A 132 -28.58 -17.16 8.25
CA THR A 132 -28.33 -15.83 8.79
C THR A 132 -28.67 -14.76 7.78
N ASP A 133 -29.31 -13.70 8.26
CA ASP A 133 -29.69 -12.54 7.49
C ASP A 133 -29.35 -11.26 8.26
N ILE A 134 -29.31 -10.13 7.55
CA ILE A 134 -29.02 -8.82 8.13
C ILE A 134 -30.05 -7.77 7.69
N LYS A 135 -30.36 -6.85 8.58
CA LYS A 135 -31.24 -5.70 8.33
C LYS A 135 -30.62 -4.40 8.82
N ASP A 136 -31.17 -3.29 8.34
CA ASP A 136 -30.89 -1.95 8.86
C ASP A 136 -29.40 -1.58 8.85
N ILE A 137 -28.71 -1.90 7.75
CA ILE A 137 -27.29 -1.57 7.60
C ILE A 137 -27.15 -0.06 7.49
N ASN A 138 -26.50 0.54 8.48
CA ASN A 138 -26.08 1.93 8.48
C ASN A 138 -24.56 1.99 8.52
N ILE A 139 -23.97 2.82 7.66
CA ILE A 139 -22.52 3.01 7.57
C ILE A 139 -22.20 4.46 7.89
N TYR A 140 -21.28 4.64 8.81
CA TYR A 140 -20.78 5.92 9.29
C TYR A 140 -19.30 6.02 8.95
N ASP A 141 -18.96 7.13 8.32
CA ASP A 141 -17.63 7.38 7.81
C ASP A 141 -16.81 8.17 8.85
N ASP A 142 -15.56 7.77 9.10
CA ASP A 142 -14.60 8.72 9.68
C ASP A 142 -14.31 9.82 8.64
N ARG A 143 -13.70 10.94 9.04
CA ARG A 143 -13.35 12.00 8.09
C ARG A 143 -12.39 11.47 7.02
N TYR A 144 -12.90 11.38 5.80
CA TYR A 144 -12.14 10.97 4.63
C TYR A 144 -10.95 11.91 4.39
N SER A 145 -9.81 11.32 4.08
CA SER A 145 -8.59 12.04 3.73
C SER A 145 -7.83 11.24 2.67
N PRO A 146 -7.64 11.77 1.45
CA PRO A 146 -6.95 11.06 0.38
C PRO A 146 -5.45 10.86 0.66
N ALA A 147 -4.90 11.61 1.61
CA ALA A 147 -3.54 11.46 2.11
C ALA A 147 -3.34 10.27 3.08
N LYS A 148 -4.42 9.59 3.48
CA LYS A 148 -4.34 8.39 4.34
C LYS A 148 -4.46 7.14 3.49
N ASP A 149 -3.57 6.18 3.71
CA ASP A 149 -3.61 4.86 3.05
C ASP A 149 -4.74 3.96 3.56
N ASN A 150 -5.29 4.30 4.73
CA ASN A 150 -6.36 3.55 5.36
C ASN A 150 -7.51 4.47 5.74
N TYR A 151 -8.72 4.00 5.50
CA TYR A 151 -9.96 4.68 5.81
C TYR A 151 -10.77 3.86 6.80
N LYS A 152 -11.20 4.50 7.89
CA LYS A 152 -12.02 3.84 8.91
C LYS A 152 -13.48 4.14 8.67
N MET A 153 -14.31 3.11 8.78
CA MET A 153 -15.76 3.23 8.77
C MET A 153 -16.33 2.42 9.93
N PHE A 154 -17.47 2.85 10.45
CA PHE A 154 -18.24 2.11 11.42
C PHE A 154 -19.54 1.67 10.76
N ALA A 155 -19.95 0.44 10.98
CA ALA A 155 -21.23 -0.03 10.49
C ALA A 155 -22.05 -0.61 11.64
N SER A 156 -23.34 -0.26 11.66
CA SER A 156 -24.32 -0.86 12.54
C SER A 156 -25.37 -1.59 11.73
N PHE A 157 -25.73 -2.80 12.12
CA PHE A 157 -26.76 -3.59 11.45
C PHE A 157 -27.36 -4.60 12.43
N ARG A 158 -28.55 -5.09 12.14
CA ARG A 158 -29.19 -6.15 12.92
C ARG A 158 -28.95 -7.49 12.25
N GLN A 159 -28.31 -8.43 12.97
CA GLN A 159 -28.15 -9.81 12.55
C GLN A 159 -29.30 -10.66 13.09
N MET A 160 -29.84 -11.54 12.25
CA MET A 160 -30.81 -12.56 12.66
C MET A 160 -30.29 -13.94 12.26
N ALA A 161 -30.49 -14.92 13.12
CA ALA A 161 -30.32 -16.34 12.77
C ALA A 161 -31.65 -17.06 12.87
N LYS A 162 -31.92 -17.94 11.90
CA LYS A 162 -33.10 -18.79 11.86
C LYS A 162 -32.70 -20.26 11.89
N GLU A 163 -33.50 -21.06 12.57
CA GLU A 163 -33.43 -22.52 12.52
C GLU A 163 -34.11 -23.07 11.24
N PRO A 164 -33.95 -24.36 10.91
CA PRO A 164 -34.57 -24.97 9.73
C PRO A 164 -36.10 -24.92 9.69
N ASP A 165 -36.76 -24.66 10.83
CA ASP A 165 -38.22 -24.51 10.96
C ASP A 165 -38.69 -23.05 10.83
N ASP A 166 -37.82 -22.17 10.33
CA ASP A 166 -38.01 -20.71 10.20
C ASP A 166 -38.16 -19.94 11.52
N SER A 167 -38.04 -20.59 12.67
CA SER A 167 -38.03 -19.90 13.96
C SER A 167 -36.77 -19.04 14.13
N VAL A 168 -36.94 -17.83 14.67
CA VAL A 168 -35.82 -16.93 14.94
C VAL A 168 -35.08 -17.42 16.19
N SER A 169 -33.87 -17.92 16.01
CA SER A 169 -33.02 -18.41 17.12
C SER A 169 -32.17 -17.32 17.74
N MET A 170 -31.89 -16.25 17.00
CA MET A 170 -31.07 -15.13 17.46
C MET A 170 -31.48 -13.85 16.75
N GLN A 171 -31.51 -12.75 17.51
CA GLN A 171 -31.56 -11.40 16.98
C GLN A 171 -30.60 -10.51 17.77
N GLN A 172 -29.61 -9.92 17.08
CA GLN A 172 -28.53 -9.17 17.71
C GLN A 172 -28.25 -7.89 16.92
N ASP A 173 -28.19 -6.75 17.63
CA ASP A 173 -27.72 -5.50 17.04
C ASP A 173 -26.18 -5.48 17.09
N MET A 174 -25.56 -5.35 15.93
CA MET A 174 -24.12 -5.44 15.70
C MET A 174 -23.55 -4.06 15.40
N VAL A 175 -22.37 -3.77 15.96
CA VAL A 175 -21.54 -2.62 15.56
C VAL A 175 -20.14 -3.11 15.24
N ILE A 176 -19.64 -2.80 14.05
CA ILE A 176 -18.30 -3.16 13.59
C ILE A 176 -17.52 -1.94 13.13
N GLU A 177 -16.21 -1.94 13.37
CA GLU A 177 -15.24 -1.05 12.74
C GLU A 177 -14.65 -1.78 11.52
N LEU A 178 -14.64 -1.11 10.37
CA LEU A 178 -14.01 -1.53 9.13
C LEU A 178 -12.78 -0.67 8.87
N THR A 179 -11.64 -1.30 8.58
CA THR A 179 -10.47 -0.62 8.02
C THR A 179 -10.37 -0.95 6.54
N LEU A 180 -10.53 0.06 5.70
CA LEU A 180 -10.41 -0.05 4.25
C LEU A 180 -9.05 0.47 3.80
N THR A 181 -8.55 -0.06 2.68
CA THR A 181 -7.32 0.38 2.04
C THR A 181 -7.54 0.49 0.54
N GLN A 182 -6.91 1.49 -0.07
CA GLN A 182 -6.97 1.67 -1.51
C GLN A 182 -5.97 0.74 -2.19
N THR A 183 -6.43 -0.08 -3.13
CA THR A 183 -5.57 -0.89 -4.00
C THR A 183 -5.66 -0.40 -5.43
N LYS A 184 -4.90 -1.03 -6.34
CA LYS A 184 -5.01 -0.76 -7.79
C LYS A 184 -6.41 -1.03 -8.35
N ASP A 185 -7.16 -1.91 -7.69
CA ASP A 185 -8.51 -2.33 -8.11
C ASP A 185 -9.61 -1.59 -7.32
N GLY A 186 -9.25 -0.51 -6.62
CA GLY A 186 -10.15 0.28 -5.78
C GLY A 186 -10.11 -0.08 -4.30
N TRP A 187 -11.14 0.34 -3.56
CA TRP A 187 -11.23 0.12 -2.12
C TRP A 187 -11.42 -1.36 -1.77
N LYS A 188 -10.69 -1.83 -0.74
CA LYS A 188 -10.83 -3.17 -0.17
C LYS A 188 -10.85 -3.11 1.35
N VAL A 189 -11.67 -3.95 1.99
CA VAL A 189 -11.60 -4.17 3.44
C VAL A 189 -10.33 -4.94 3.78
N LYS A 190 -9.49 -4.34 4.61
CA LYS A 190 -8.22 -4.91 5.08
C LYS A 190 -8.42 -5.72 6.37
N GLU A 191 -9.24 -5.19 7.27
CA GLU A 191 -9.58 -5.80 8.56
C GLU A 191 -10.93 -5.25 9.04
N PHE A 192 -11.56 -5.99 9.96
CA PHE A 192 -12.69 -5.48 10.73
C PHE A 192 -12.62 -5.95 12.18
N LYS A 193 -13.30 -5.22 13.06
CA LYS A 193 -13.43 -5.54 14.49
C LYS A 193 -14.88 -5.38 14.91
N GLN A 194 -15.40 -6.32 15.68
CA GLN A 194 -16.67 -6.11 16.36
C GLN A 194 -16.43 -5.19 17.57
N VAL A 195 -17.17 -4.09 17.62
CA VAL A 195 -17.08 -3.06 18.66
C VAL A 195 -18.14 -3.31 19.73
N ALA A 196 -19.36 -3.66 19.32
CA ALA A 196 -20.46 -4.00 20.21
C ALA A 196 -21.36 -5.07 19.60
N GLY A 197 -22.05 -5.79 20.46
CA GLY A 197 -23.11 -6.74 20.10
C GLY A 197 -24.05 -6.94 21.27
N GLN A 198 -25.30 -6.44 21.18
CA GLN A 198 -26.31 -6.69 22.21
C GLN A 198 -27.28 -7.78 21.74
N ASP A 199 -27.30 -8.89 22.47
CA ASP A 199 -28.22 -10.01 22.26
C ASP A 199 -29.61 -9.60 22.75
N ASN A 200 -30.54 -9.40 21.82
CA ASN A 200 -31.91 -9.01 22.10
C ASN A 200 -32.81 -10.26 22.12
N ARG A 201 -32.56 -11.19 23.04
CA ARG A 201 -33.53 -12.28 23.27
C ARG A 201 -34.77 -11.68 23.91
N SER A 202 -35.94 -11.85 23.29
CA SER A 202 -37.20 -11.61 23.99
C SER A 202 -37.28 -12.59 25.16
N LYS A 203 -37.43 -12.07 26.38
CA LYS A 203 -37.93 -12.87 27.51
C LYS A 203 -39.34 -13.37 27.21
#